data_AF-A0A136KSY0-F1
#
_entry.id   AF-A0A136KSY0-F1
#
_cell.length_a   1.000
_cell.length_b   1.000
_cell.length_c   1.000
_cell.angle_alpha   90.00
_cell.angle_beta   90.00
_cell.angle_gamma   90.00
#
_symmetry.space_group_name_H-M   'P 1'
#
loop_
_entity.id
_entity.type
_entity.pdbx_description
1 polymer ?
#
loop_
_entity_poly.entity_id
_entity_poly.type
_entity_poly.pdbx_seq_one_letter_code
_entity_poly.pdbx_strand_id
1 'polypeptide(L)'
;MAGIAGAFFIFKVNEKFFTNLFETDAENLSDYIVNINAGSRGAYSSAGYAVFEEYPISGVGLGASGFFMYQNLPEWSLTNVPEIARQLSPESRLYPNPKNLYIRLLAETGLLGFFIFLAFQFNVLGEILSLLKKNQAWTRFAVTAGVFAWLAVTFYNATQDSLTTPNIWLISGIMVGLSANIFSAKDAEKNKSMLAPPSSAVCKENK
;
A
#
# COMPACT_ATOMS: atom_id res chain seq x y z
N MET A 1 35.01 3.35 -0.91
CA MET A 1 35.36 4.75 -0.58
C MET A 1 34.53 5.79 -1.34
N ALA A 2 34.26 5.63 -2.64
CA ALA A 2 33.43 6.60 -3.41
C ALA A 2 31.94 6.68 -2.98
N GLY A 3 31.34 5.58 -2.51
CA GLY A 3 29.94 5.58 -2.06
C GLY A 3 29.68 6.34 -0.75
N ILE A 4 30.66 6.36 0.16
CA ILE A 4 30.54 7.06 1.45
C ILE A 4 30.70 8.58 1.24
N ALA A 5 31.63 8.99 0.37
CA ALA A 5 31.79 10.40 -0.01
C ALA A 5 30.57 10.93 -0.78
N GLY A 6 29.96 10.12 -1.65
CA GLY A 6 28.70 10.45 -2.33
C GLY A 6 27.52 10.58 -1.35
N ALA A 7 27.38 9.66 -0.40
CA ALA A 7 26.36 9.73 0.65
C ALA A 7 26.56 10.97 1.55
N PHE A 8 27.81 11.31 1.88
CA PHE A 8 28.14 12.48 2.69
C PHE A 8 27.88 13.81 1.94
N PHE A 9 28.12 13.84 0.63
CA PHE A 9 27.79 15.00 -0.21
C PHE A 9 26.28 15.20 -0.34
N ILE A 10 25.51 14.12 -0.50
CA ILE A 10 24.04 14.15 -0.50
C ILE A 10 23.50 14.60 0.87
N PHE A 11 24.13 14.18 1.97
CA PHE A 11 23.77 14.65 3.31
C PHE A 11 24.01 16.16 3.46
N LYS A 12 25.16 16.66 3.00
CA LYS A 12 25.53 18.07 3.09
C LYS A 12 24.65 19.00 2.26
N VAL A 13 24.20 18.55 1.09
CA VAL A 13 23.26 19.31 0.22
C VAL A 13 21.89 19.49 0.89
N ASN A 14 21.52 18.59 1.81
CA ASN A 14 20.22 18.57 2.49
C ASN A 14 20.27 19.11 3.92
N GLU A 15 21.36 19.76 4.36
CA GLU A 15 21.49 20.25 5.75
C GLU A 15 20.29 21.08 6.19
N LYS A 16 19.76 21.97 5.32
CA LYS A 16 18.56 22.76 5.63
C LYS A 16 17.30 21.91 5.85
N PHE A 17 17.15 20.79 5.15
CA PHE A 17 16.02 19.87 5.34
C PHE A 17 16.14 19.12 6.67
N PHE A 18 17.33 18.62 7.00
CA PHE A 18 17.58 17.93 8.27
C PHE A 18 17.52 18.89 9.46
N THR A 19 18.01 20.12 9.32
CA THR A 19 17.86 21.18 10.32
C THR A 19 16.39 21.47 10.57
N ASN A 20 15.57 21.67 9.54
CA ASN A 20 14.13 21.86 9.73
C ASN A 20 13.41 20.63 10.33
N LEU A 21 13.88 19.41 10.07
CA LEU A 21 13.30 18.20 10.67
C LEU A 21 13.47 18.13 12.20
N PHE A 22 14.49 18.77 12.75
CA PHE A 22 14.86 18.65 14.17
C PHE A 22 14.86 19.98 14.95
N GLU A 23 15.04 21.12 14.28
CA GLU A 23 15.13 22.48 14.86
C GLU A 23 14.03 23.41 14.33
N THR A 24 12.77 22.94 14.27
CA THR A 24 11.66 23.86 13.94
C THR A 24 11.05 24.42 15.22
N ASP A 25 11.14 25.74 15.41
CA ASP A 25 10.36 26.53 16.37
C ASP A 25 8.89 26.67 15.89
N ALA A 26 8.19 25.54 15.71
CA ALA A 26 6.79 25.54 15.32
C ALA A 26 5.91 25.51 16.56
N GLU A 27 5.10 26.55 16.75
CA GLU A 27 4.12 26.62 17.85
C GLU A 27 2.90 25.70 17.59
N ASN A 28 2.65 25.31 16.32
CA ASN A 28 1.50 24.49 15.90
C ASN A 28 1.86 23.38 14.88
N LEU A 29 1.08 22.29 14.87
CA LEU A 29 1.27 21.12 13.99
C LEU A 29 1.21 21.49 12.49
N SER A 30 0.38 22.47 12.11
CA SER A 30 0.28 22.97 10.74
C SER A 30 1.57 23.64 10.27
N ASP A 31 2.18 24.47 11.11
CA ASP A 31 3.41 25.20 10.78
C ASP A 31 4.59 24.25 10.68
N TYR A 32 4.64 23.22 11.54
CA TYR A 32 5.62 22.15 11.42
C TYR A 32 5.51 21.42 10.08
N ILE A 33 4.30 21.00 9.67
CA ILE A 33 4.07 20.27 8.42
C ILE A 33 4.44 21.14 7.19
N VAL A 34 4.17 22.44 7.24
CA VAL A 34 4.57 23.39 6.20
C VAL A 34 6.10 23.54 6.12
N ASN A 35 6.78 23.70 7.27
CA ASN A 35 8.23 23.92 7.36
C ASN A 35 9.07 22.72 6.88
N ILE A 36 8.54 21.50 6.98
CA ILE A 36 9.17 20.28 6.43
C ILE A 36 8.86 20.04 4.94
N ASN A 37 8.29 21.01 4.22
CA ASN A 37 7.81 20.88 2.84
C ASN A 37 6.72 19.80 2.62
N ALA A 38 6.08 19.31 3.69
CA ALA A 38 4.97 18.37 3.62
C ALA A 38 3.59 19.07 3.57
N GLY A 39 3.55 20.40 3.69
CA GLY A 39 2.36 21.25 3.74
C GLY A 39 1.31 20.90 2.69
N SER A 40 1.72 20.81 1.42
CA SER A 40 0.79 20.53 0.31
C SER A 40 0.20 19.11 0.37
N ARG A 41 1.01 18.11 0.72
CA ARG A 41 0.52 16.72 0.88
C ARG A 41 -0.41 16.58 2.07
N GLY A 42 -0.06 17.18 3.21
CA GLY A 42 -0.87 17.19 4.43
C GLY A 42 -2.21 17.90 4.24
N ALA A 43 -2.22 19.05 3.56
CA ALA A 43 -3.43 19.76 3.21
C ALA A 43 -4.35 18.95 2.27
N TYR A 44 -3.82 18.27 1.26
CA TYR A 44 -4.64 17.41 0.39
C TYR A 44 -5.14 16.15 1.09
N SER A 45 -4.32 15.54 1.96
CA SER A 45 -4.74 14.41 2.78
C SER A 45 -5.85 14.80 3.76
N SER A 46 -5.74 15.96 4.42
CA SER A 46 -6.78 16.46 5.32
C SER A 46 -8.07 16.82 4.57
N ALA A 47 -7.98 17.44 3.39
CA ALA A 47 -9.14 17.71 2.56
C ALA A 47 -9.83 16.41 2.10
N GLY A 48 -9.07 15.38 1.72
CA GLY A 48 -9.63 14.06 1.41
C GLY A 48 -10.33 13.41 2.61
N TYR A 49 -9.80 13.58 3.82
CA TYR A 49 -10.44 13.11 5.04
C TYR A 49 -11.73 13.86 5.36
N ALA A 50 -11.76 15.19 5.19
CA ALA A 50 -12.97 15.99 5.36
C ALA A 50 -14.09 15.59 4.38
N VAL A 51 -13.75 15.26 3.12
CA VAL A 51 -14.72 14.69 2.16
C VAL A 51 -15.30 13.36 2.65
N PHE A 52 -14.48 12.52 3.29
CA PHE A 52 -14.96 11.29 3.91
C PHE A 52 -15.91 11.58 5.09
N GLU A 53 -15.63 12.58 5.92
CA GLU A 53 -16.52 12.96 7.02
C GLU A 53 -17.91 13.42 6.52
N GLU A 54 -17.97 14.06 5.35
CA GLU A 54 -19.23 14.46 4.71
C GLU A 54 -19.99 13.26 4.11
N TYR A 55 -19.28 12.29 3.53
CA TYR A 55 -19.88 11.11 2.87
C TYR A 55 -19.32 9.77 3.39
N PRO A 56 -19.55 9.39 4.66
CA PRO A 56 -18.79 8.31 5.31
C PRO A 56 -19.14 6.90 4.81
N ILE A 57 -20.36 6.67 4.32
CA ILE A 57 -20.83 5.31 3.99
C ILE A 57 -20.42 4.91 2.57
N SER A 58 -20.87 5.68 1.58
CA SER A 58 -20.68 5.38 0.15
C SER A 58 -19.57 6.20 -0.52
N GLY A 59 -19.07 7.25 0.15
CA GLY A 59 -18.19 8.24 -0.48
C GLY A 59 -18.89 9.04 -1.57
N VAL A 60 -18.10 9.84 -2.28
CA VAL A 60 -18.55 10.73 -3.37
C VAL A 60 -18.53 10.08 -4.76
N GLY A 61 -18.08 8.83 -4.86
CA GLY A 61 -17.89 8.11 -6.12
C GLY A 61 -16.44 8.05 -6.60
N LEU A 62 -16.12 7.00 -7.36
CA LEU A 62 -14.78 6.76 -7.88
C LEU A 62 -14.33 7.89 -8.82
N GLY A 63 -13.13 8.42 -8.56
CA GLY A 63 -12.57 9.55 -9.28
C GLY A 63 -13.27 10.88 -9.05
N ALA A 64 -14.19 11.00 -8.08
CA ALA A 64 -14.88 12.25 -7.79
C ALA A 64 -14.24 13.06 -6.67
N SER A 65 -13.34 12.48 -5.85
CA SER A 65 -12.80 13.13 -4.64
C SER A 65 -12.17 14.50 -4.91
N GLY A 66 -11.49 14.69 -6.04
CA GLY A 66 -10.84 15.96 -6.36
C GLY A 66 -11.82 17.13 -6.58
N PHE A 67 -13.08 16.87 -6.96
CA PHE A 67 -14.09 17.92 -7.10
C PHE A 67 -14.58 18.46 -5.75
N PHE A 68 -14.60 17.60 -4.72
CA PHE A 68 -15.07 17.93 -3.38
C PHE A 68 -13.94 18.41 -2.47
N MET A 69 -12.70 18.02 -2.76
CA MET A 69 -11.54 18.41 -1.95
C MET A 69 -11.28 19.91 -1.94
N TYR A 70 -11.48 20.63 -3.05
CA TYR A 70 -11.22 22.08 -3.09
C TYR A 70 -12.11 22.87 -2.12
N GLN A 71 -13.34 22.42 -1.90
CA GLN A 71 -14.30 23.04 -0.97
C GLN A 71 -13.98 22.70 0.49
N ASN A 72 -13.18 21.65 0.71
CA ASN A 72 -12.83 21.11 2.03
C ASN A 72 -11.33 21.28 2.35
N LEU A 73 -10.64 22.18 1.65
CA LEU A 73 -9.25 22.53 1.99
C LEU A 73 -9.20 23.28 3.32
N PRO A 74 -8.24 22.96 4.21
CA PRO A 74 -8.13 23.67 5.47
C PRO A 74 -7.67 25.12 5.24
N GLU A 75 -8.20 26.06 6.03
CA GLU A 75 -7.97 27.51 5.85
C GLU A 75 -6.48 27.89 5.77
N TRP A 76 -5.65 27.29 6.62
CA TRP A 76 -4.20 27.53 6.65
C TRP A 76 -3.49 27.13 5.35
N SER A 77 -4.08 26.23 4.55
CA SER A 77 -3.45 25.77 3.30
C SER A 77 -3.51 26.84 2.20
N LEU A 78 -4.46 27.77 2.27
CA LEU A 78 -4.61 28.86 1.30
C LEU A 78 -3.59 29.98 1.56
N THR A 79 -3.26 30.22 2.84
CA THR A 79 -2.36 31.31 3.25
C THR A 79 -0.91 30.86 3.41
N ASN A 80 -0.69 29.65 3.91
CA ASN A 80 0.65 29.19 4.33
C ASN A 80 1.29 28.23 3.32
N VAL A 81 0.54 27.75 2.32
CA VAL A 81 1.06 26.84 1.28
C VAL A 81 0.94 27.49 -0.11
N PRO A 82 1.98 28.21 -0.57
CA PRO A 82 1.93 28.91 -1.86
C PRO A 82 1.71 27.96 -3.05
N GLU A 83 2.07 26.69 -2.92
CA GLU A 83 1.82 25.66 -3.93
C GLU A 83 0.33 25.39 -4.16
N ILE A 84 -0.48 25.39 -3.09
CA ILE A 84 -1.93 25.18 -3.18
C ILE A 84 -2.60 26.43 -3.75
N ALA A 85 -2.19 27.61 -3.30
CA ALA A 85 -2.68 28.88 -3.84
C ALA A 85 -2.42 29.00 -5.36
N ARG A 86 -1.25 28.54 -5.84
CA ARG A 86 -0.95 28.47 -7.28
C ARG A 86 -1.81 27.44 -8.00
N GLN A 87 -2.08 26.30 -7.37
CA GLN A 87 -2.90 25.23 -7.96
C GLN A 87 -4.39 25.58 -8.05
N LEU A 88 -4.88 26.49 -7.22
CA LEU A 88 -6.23 27.08 -7.28
C LEU A 88 -6.37 28.22 -8.29
N SER A 89 -5.27 28.69 -8.88
CA SER A 89 -5.34 29.76 -9.88
C SER A 89 -6.13 29.29 -11.12
N PRO A 90 -6.90 30.17 -11.78
CA PRO A 90 -7.66 29.80 -12.98
C PRO A 90 -6.81 29.25 -14.14
N GLU A 91 -5.50 29.52 -14.11
CA GLU A 91 -4.54 29.01 -15.10
C GLU A 91 -4.08 27.58 -14.80
N SER A 92 -4.25 27.11 -13.57
CA SER A 92 -3.95 25.74 -13.17
C SER A 92 -5.07 24.80 -13.59
N ARG A 93 -4.71 23.75 -14.33
CA ARG A 93 -5.59 22.60 -14.65
C ARG A 93 -5.31 21.39 -13.76
N LEU A 94 -4.63 21.59 -12.62
CA LEU A 94 -4.29 20.47 -11.75
C LEU A 94 -5.54 19.90 -11.07
N TYR A 95 -5.65 18.58 -11.13
CA TYR A 95 -6.67 17.82 -10.41
C TYR A 95 -6.11 17.45 -9.04
N PRO A 96 -6.74 17.91 -7.93
CA PRO A 96 -6.16 17.74 -6.61
C PRO A 96 -6.37 16.29 -6.16
N ASN A 97 -5.38 15.74 -5.48
CA ASN A 97 -5.39 14.34 -5.12
C ASN A 97 -4.83 14.12 -3.69
N PRO A 98 -5.44 13.23 -2.88
CA PRO A 98 -4.99 13.02 -1.50
C PRO A 98 -3.56 12.51 -1.38
N LYS A 99 -3.02 11.89 -2.44
CA LYS A 99 -1.68 11.25 -2.50
C LYS A 99 -1.51 10.13 -1.45
N ASN A 100 -2.62 9.53 -1.04
CA ASN A 100 -2.72 8.37 -0.18
C ASN A 100 -3.93 7.53 -0.61
N LEU A 101 -3.72 6.27 -0.99
CA LEU A 101 -4.78 5.41 -1.50
C LEU A 101 -5.86 5.14 -0.45
N TYR A 102 -5.49 5.04 0.83
CA TYR A 102 -6.43 4.77 1.91
C TYR A 102 -7.40 5.93 2.10
N ILE A 103 -6.89 7.16 2.11
CA ILE A 103 -7.72 8.37 2.20
C ILE A 103 -8.58 8.51 0.95
N ARG A 104 -8.02 8.21 -0.23
CA ARG A 104 -8.78 8.23 -1.48
C ARG A 104 -9.94 7.23 -1.45
N LEU A 105 -9.71 6.00 -1.00
CA LEU A 105 -10.77 4.99 -0.87
C LEU A 105 -11.84 5.43 0.12
N LEU A 106 -11.45 6.02 1.26
CA LEU A 106 -12.41 6.58 2.22
C LEU A 106 -13.26 7.69 1.58
N ALA A 107 -12.64 8.64 0.87
CA ALA A 107 -13.35 9.74 0.24
C ALA A 107 -14.26 9.29 -0.92
N GLU A 108 -13.77 8.41 -1.79
CA GLU A 108 -14.47 8.02 -3.02
C GLU A 108 -15.49 6.90 -2.80
N THR A 109 -15.24 5.96 -1.89
CA THR A 109 -16.05 4.75 -1.70
C THR A 109 -16.60 4.59 -0.28
N GLY A 110 -16.23 5.48 0.64
CA GLY A 110 -16.61 5.42 2.04
C GLY A 110 -16.02 4.22 2.78
N LEU A 111 -16.59 3.91 3.94
CA LEU A 111 -16.21 2.75 4.74
C LEU A 111 -16.41 1.44 3.98
N LEU A 112 -17.44 1.35 3.13
CA LEU A 112 -17.77 0.11 2.42
C LEU A 112 -16.62 -0.34 1.51
N GLY A 113 -16.19 0.53 0.59
CA GLY A 113 -15.09 0.17 -0.32
C GLY A 113 -13.75 0.07 0.39
N PHE A 114 -13.51 0.89 1.42
CA PHE A 114 -12.32 0.79 2.26
C PHE A 114 -12.19 -0.58 2.94
N PHE A 115 -13.26 -1.08 3.56
CA PHE A 115 -13.23 -2.40 4.21
C PHE A 115 -13.15 -3.55 3.21
N ILE A 116 -13.75 -3.42 2.02
CA ILE A 116 -13.59 -4.41 0.95
C ILE A 116 -12.11 -4.48 0.52
N PHE A 117 -11.46 -3.33 0.36
CA PHE A 117 -10.04 -3.28 0.01
C PHE A 117 -9.14 -3.86 1.12
N LEU A 118 -9.42 -3.54 2.38
CA LEU A 118 -8.71 -4.15 3.52
C LEU A 118 -8.90 -5.66 3.57
N ALA A 119 -10.13 -6.14 3.39
CA ALA A 119 -10.43 -7.56 3.36
C ALA A 119 -9.65 -8.27 2.24
N PHE A 120 -9.56 -7.66 1.05
CA PHE A 120 -8.70 -8.13 -0.03
C PHE A 120 -7.22 -8.21 0.40
N GLN A 121 -6.68 -7.14 0.97
CA GLN A 121 -5.27 -7.08 1.38
C GLN A 121 -4.95 -8.13 2.46
N PHE A 122 -5.84 -8.34 3.43
CA PHE A 122 -5.70 -9.37 4.45
C PHE A 122 -5.93 -10.78 3.91
N ASN A 123 -6.81 -10.97 2.93
CA ASN A 123 -6.97 -12.25 2.26
C ASN A 123 -5.66 -12.66 1.56
N VAL A 124 -5.03 -11.76 0.80
CA VAL A 124 -3.72 -12.02 0.16
C VAL A 124 -2.64 -12.38 1.21
N LEU A 125 -2.63 -11.71 2.36
CA LEU A 125 -1.73 -12.05 3.45
C LEU A 125 -2.03 -13.44 4.06
N GLY A 126 -3.31 -13.76 4.23
CA GLY A 126 -3.75 -15.07 4.72
C GLY A 126 -3.32 -16.20 3.78
N GLU A 127 -3.47 -16.00 2.47
CA GLU A 127 -3.06 -16.96 1.45
C GLU A 127 -1.55 -17.24 1.50
N ILE A 128 -0.71 -16.21 1.60
CA ILE A 128 0.74 -16.43 1.71
C ILE A 128 1.10 -17.10 3.04
N LEU A 129 0.51 -16.70 4.17
CA LEU A 129 0.80 -17.31 5.47
C LEU A 129 0.32 -18.75 5.57
N SER A 130 -0.71 -19.13 4.80
CA SER A 130 -1.19 -20.52 4.72
C SER A 130 -0.10 -21.50 4.27
N LEU A 131 0.90 -21.00 3.53
CA LEU A 131 2.06 -21.79 3.09
C LEU A 131 2.90 -22.28 4.26
N LEU A 132 2.94 -21.58 5.41
CA LEU A 132 3.69 -22.04 6.59
C LEU A 132 3.26 -23.42 7.11
N LYS A 133 2.04 -23.86 6.79
CA LYS A 133 1.54 -25.19 7.14
C LYS A 133 2.21 -26.31 6.33
N LYS A 134 3.07 -26.00 5.37
CA LYS A 134 3.74 -26.98 4.50
C LYS A 134 5.16 -27.29 5.00
N ASN A 135 5.55 -28.56 4.93
CA ASN A 135 6.84 -29.04 5.41
C ASN A 135 7.94 -29.02 4.33
N GLN A 136 8.00 -27.97 3.51
CA GLN A 136 8.99 -27.82 2.45
C GLN A 136 9.95 -26.66 2.77
N ALA A 137 11.24 -26.86 2.53
CA ALA A 137 12.28 -25.89 2.90
C ALA A 137 12.12 -24.53 2.18
N TRP A 138 11.74 -24.56 0.90
CA TRP A 138 11.55 -23.34 0.09
C TRP A 138 10.35 -22.51 0.53
N THR A 139 9.36 -23.11 1.20
CA THR A 139 8.14 -22.44 1.62
C THR A 139 8.42 -21.34 2.63
N ARG A 140 9.37 -21.55 3.55
CA ARG A 140 9.76 -20.51 4.53
C ARG A 140 10.33 -19.28 3.83
N PHE A 141 11.11 -19.47 2.78
CA PHE A 141 11.62 -18.38 1.96
C PHE A 141 10.48 -17.64 1.25
N ALA A 142 9.57 -18.37 0.60
CA ALA A 142 8.42 -17.78 -0.10
C ALA A 142 7.51 -16.96 0.82
N VAL A 143 7.23 -17.46 2.03
CA VAL A 143 6.43 -16.74 3.03
C VAL A 143 7.13 -15.45 3.45
N THR A 144 8.40 -15.51 3.83
CA THR A 144 9.16 -14.33 4.25
C THR A 144 9.19 -13.29 3.14
N ALA A 145 9.51 -13.69 1.91
CA ALA A 145 9.51 -12.81 0.75
C ALA A 145 8.11 -12.20 0.48
N GLY A 146 7.05 -13.01 0.58
CA GLY A 146 5.68 -12.55 0.38
C GLY A 146 5.20 -11.59 1.47
N VAL A 147 5.59 -11.77 2.74
CA VAL A 147 5.29 -10.81 3.82
C VAL A 147 6.00 -9.47 3.58
N PHE A 148 7.27 -9.49 3.16
CA PHE A 148 7.98 -8.26 2.79
C PHE A 148 7.34 -7.58 1.57
N ALA A 149 6.93 -8.35 0.56
CA ALA A 149 6.24 -7.83 -0.60
C ALA A 149 4.88 -7.20 -0.23
N TRP A 150 4.13 -7.83 0.66
CA TRP A 150 2.87 -7.32 1.21
C TRP A 150 3.06 -6.00 1.97
N LEU A 151 4.10 -5.93 2.82
CA LEU A 151 4.47 -4.70 3.54
C LEU A 151 4.87 -3.61 2.55
N ALA A 152 5.66 -3.93 1.53
CA ALA A 152 6.07 -2.98 0.51
C ALA A 152 4.85 -2.41 -0.24
N VAL A 153 3.90 -3.26 -0.65
CA VAL A 153 2.64 -2.82 -1.29
C VAL A 153 1.83 -1.93 -0.34
N THR A 154 1.72 -2.30 0.94
CA THR A 154 0.97 -1.53 1.95
C THR A 154 1.56 -0.13 2.13
N PHE A 155 2.88 -0.01 2.30
CA PHE A 155 3.54 1.29 2.42
C PHE A 155 3.52 2.09 1.11
N TYR A 156 3.62 1.41 -0.03
CA TYR A 156 3.47 2.05 -1.33
C TYR A 156 2.09 2.68 -1.49
N ASN A 157 1.03 1.99 -1.08
CA ASN A 157 -0.35 2.47 -1.09
C ASN A 157 -0.60 3.63 -0.12
N ALA A 158 0.19 3.76 0.95
CA ALA A 158 0.11 4.94 1.82
C ALA A 158 0.67 6.21 1.14
N THR A 159 1.57 6.06 0.17
CA THR A 159 2.30 7.16 -0.49
C THR A 159 1.76 7.49 -1.89
N GLN A 160 1.07 6.54 -2.51
CA GLN A 160 0.49 6.63 -3.83
C GLN A 160 -1.02 6.48 -3.72
N ASP A 161 -1.77 7.05 -4.64
CA ASP A 161 -3.23 7.08 -4.60
C ASP A 161 -3.88 6.47 -5.84
N SER A 162 -3.14 5.66 -6.61
CA SER A 162 -3.58 5.14 -7.90
C SER A 162 -3.82 3.63 -7.87
N LEU A 163 -5.09 3.24 -8.02
CA LEU A 163 -5.52 1.86 -8.24
C LEU A 163 -5.05 1.29 -9.59
N THR A 164 -4.67 2.15 -10.54
CA THR A 164 -4.22 1.72 -11.87
C THR A 164 -2.77 1.23 -11.86
N THR A 165 -2.04 1.40 -10.75
CA THR A 165 -0.65 0.97 -10.68
C THR A 165 -0.55 -0.57 -10.69
N PRO A 166 0.26 -1.15 -11.58
CA PRO A 166 0.33 -2.60 -11.73
C PRO A 166 0.93 -3.30 -10.50
N ASN A 167 1.68 -2.57 -9.67
CA ASN A 167 2.38 -3.12 -8.51
C ASN A 167 1.42 -3.80 -7.52
N ILE A 168 0.27 -3.19 -7.24
CA ILE A 168 -0.71 -3.69 -6.28
C ILE A 168 -1.30 -5.02 -6.77
N TRP A 169 -1.62 -5.10 -8.06
CA TRP A 169 -2.30 -6.24 -8.66
C TRP A 169 -1.34 -7.38 -8.99
N LEU A 170 -0.18 -7.07 -9.57
CA LEU A 170 0.79 -8.05 -10.02
C LEU A 170 1.41 -8.79 -8.83
N ILE A 171 1.85 -8.06 -7.79
CA ILE A 171 2.48 -8.66 -6.61
C ILE A 171 1.48 -9.54 -5.87
N SER A 172 0.27 -9.03 -5.64
CA SER A 172 -0.81 -9.81 -5.01
C SER A 172 -1.18 -11.04 -5.82
N GLY A 173 -1.24 -10.92 -7.14
CA GLY A 173 -1.51 -12.04 -8.06
C GLY A 173 -0.43 -13.13 -7.99
N ILE A 174 0.85 -12.76 -7.93
CA ILE A 174 1.95 -13.73 -7.74
C ILE A 174 1.83 -14.44 -6.39
N MET A 175 1.54 -13.71 -5.32
CA MET A 175 1.38 -14.29 -3.97
C MET A 175 0.24 -15.31 -3.94
N VAL A 176 -0.92 -14.95 -4.48
CA VAL A 176 -2.08 -15.86 -4.57
C VAL A 176 -1.75 -17.04 -5.49
N GLY A 177 -1.12 -16.80 -6.64
CA GLY A 177 -0.73 -17.87 -7.58
C GLY A 177 0.25 -18.89 -6.99
N LEU A 178 1.22 -18.43 -6.18
CA LEU A 178 2.13 -19.31 -5.45
C LEU A 178 1.37 -20.18 -4.45
N SER A 179 0.39 -19.62 -3.74
CA SER A 179 -0.45 -20.39 -2.83
C SER A 179 -1.28 -21.45 -3.57
N ALA A 180 -1.95 -21.08 -4.66
CA ALA A 180 -2.89 -21.93 -5.39
C ALA A 180 -2.23 -23.11 -6.12
N ASN A 181 -1.09 -22.90 -6.79
CA ASN A 181 -0.42 -23.95 -7.56
C ASN A 181 0.09 -25.10 -6.67
N ILE A 182 0.43 -24.82 -5.42
CA ILE A 182 0.85 -25.83 -4.45
C ILE A 182 -0.32 -26.68 -3.98
N PHE A 183 -1.53 -26.11 -3.88
CA PHE A 183 -2.74 -26.88 -3.58
C PHE A 183 -3.03 -27.88 -4.71
N SER A 184 -2.96 -27.43 -5.96
CA SER A 184 -3.16 -28.28 -7.14
C SER A 184 -2.14 -29.43 -7.22
N ALA A 185 -0.87 -29.18 -6.91
CA ALA A 185 0.17 -30.22 -6.86
C ALA A 185 -0.10 -31.28 -5.77
N LYS A 186 -0.59 -30.86 -4.59
CA LYS A 186 -0.93 -31.76 -3.49
C LYS A 186 -2.13 -32.66 -3.83
N ASP A 187 -3.15 -32.11 -4.49
CA ASP A 187 -4.34 -32.86 -4.87
C ASP A 187 -4.03 -33.88 -5.97
N ALA A 188 -3.13 -33.54 -6.90
CA ALA A 188 -2.63 -34.47 -7.91
C ALA A 188 -1.83 -35.64 -7.31
N GLU A 189 -0.99 -35.38 -6.31
CA GLU A 189 -0.21 -36.42 -5.62
C GLU A 189 -1.10 -37.35 -4.77
N LYS A 190 -2.10 -36.78 -4.08
CA LYS A 190 -3.10 -37.55 -3.33
C LYS A 190 -3.95 -38.45 -4.24
N ASN A 191 -4.33 -37.96 -5.42
CA ASN A 191 -5.08 -38.77 -6.38
C ASN A 191 -4.23 -39.90 -6.96
N LYS A 192 -2.93 -39.66 -7.21
CA LYS A 192 -2.00 -40.73 -7.66
C LYS A 192 -1.80 -41.82 -6.62
N SER A 193 -1.71 -41.50 -5.33
CA SER A 193 -1.55 -42.50 -4.28
C SER A 193 -2.83 -43.32 -4.04
N MET A 194 -4.01 -42.74 -4.28
CA MET A 194 -5.29 -43.47 -4.28
C MET A 194 -5.46 -44.40 -5.48
N LEU A 195 -4.85 -44.08 -6.62
CA LEU A 195 -4.90 -44.90 -7.85
C LEU A 195 -3.78 -45.94 -7.94
N ALA A 196 -2.83 -45.95 -7.00
CA ALA A 196 -1.79 -46.97 -6.96
C ALA A 196 -2.42 -48.32 -6.58
N PRO A 197 -2.26 -49.39 -7.40
CA PRO A 197 -2.77 -50.71 -7.03
C PRO A 197 -2.11 -51.15 -5.72
N PRO A 198 -2.82 -51.84 -4.81
CA PRO A 198 -2.21 -52.36 -3.60
C PRO A 198 -1.04 -53.25 -4.02
N SER A 199 0.17 -52.92 -3.56
CA SER A 199 1.36 -53.68 -3.91
C SER A 199 1.09 -55.15 -3.61
N SER A 200 1.16 -55.99 -4.63
CA SER A 200 1.03 -57.44 -4.48
C SER A 200 1.93 -57.88 -3.33
N ALA A 201 1.30 -58.46 -2.31
CA ALA A 201 1.99 -59.12 -1.24
C ALA A 201 2.98 -60.10 -1.88
N VAL A 202 4.27 -59.82 -1.71
CA VAL A 202 5.35 -60.72 -2.06
C VAL A 202 5.20 -61.92 -1.14
N CYS A 203 4.47 -62.94 -1.60
CA CYS A 203 4.53 -64.27 -1.02
C CYS A 203 5.96 -64.77 -1.22
N LYS A 204 6.78 -64.60 -0.18
CA LYS A 204 8.03 -65.35 -0.04
C LYS A 204 7.64 -66.78 0.32
N GLU A 205 7.60 -67.62 -0.71
CA GLU A 205 7.55 -69.07 -0.56
C GLU A 205 8.91 -69.52 0.01
N ASN A 206 8.90 -69.90 1.29
CA ASN A 206 10.06 -70.49 1.95
C ASN A 206 10.20 -71.95 1.51
N LYS A 207 11.45 -72.30 1.17
CA LYS A 207 11.95 -73.65 0.89
C LYS A 207 11.51 -74.71 1.89
#